data_AF-A0A452SUY7-F1
#
_entry.id   AF-A0A452SUY7-F1
#
_cell.length_a   1.000
_cell.length_b   1.000
_cell.length_c   1.000
_cell.angle_alpha   90.00
_cell.angle_beta   90.00
_cell.angle_gamma   90.00
#
_symmetry.space_group_name_H-M   'P 1'
#
loop_
_entity.id
_entity.type
_entity.pdbx_description
1 polymer ?
#
loop_
_entity_poly.entity_id
_entity_poly.type
_entity_poly.pdbx_seq_one_letter_code
_entity_poly.pdbx_strand_id
1 'polypeptide(L)'
;MAENAAVEGPSPRGRGDGEDAESPEEGMAETPRDDQEQFECQELLEWQVQMGVPEEEEDSGPVAEAEAVAAGWMLDFLCLSLCRAFRDGRSEDFRRTRDSAEAIIHGLSSLTAYQLRTIYICQFLTRIAAGKSLDAQFETDERITPLESALMIWGSIEKEHDKLHEEIENLVKIQAIAVCMENGNFKEAEEVFERIFDDPNSYEVVVYIKIRILELLIWSELNERILEEERDALSFKQYRTVLSIDI
;
A
#
# COMPACT_ATOMS: atom_id res chain seq x y z
N MET A 1 50.30 58.48 -12.72
CA MET A 1 51.64 57.91 -13.00
C MET A 1 51.43 56.44 -13.34
N ALA A 2 51.70 56.06 -14.60
CA ALA A 2 51.82 54.73 -15.24
C ALA A 2 50.67 53.70 -15.03
N GLU A 3 49.83 53.28 -16.01
CA GLU A 3 50.06 52.52 -17.27
C GLU A 3 50.94 51.26 -17.06
N ASN A 4 50.60 50.03 -17.48
CA ASN A 4 50.01 49.62 -18.76
C ASN A 4 49.48 48.15 -18.79
N ALA A 5 48.70 47.84 -19.82
CA ALA A 5 48.04 46.56 -20.16
C ALA A 5 48.84 45.65 -21.13
N ALA A 6 48.36 44.40 -21.35
CA ALA A 6 48.40 43.54 -22.58
C ALA A 6 48.38 42.03 -22.19
N VAL A 7 47.57 41.07 -22.69
CA VAL A 7 46.97 40.70 -24.01
C VAL A 7 47.71 39.51 -24.70
N GLU A 8 46.92 38.43 -24.96
CA GLU A 8 46.96 37.40 -26.04
C GLU A 8 47.98 36.22 -26.11
N GLY A 9 47.46 35.05 -26.57
CA GLY A 9 48.13 33.74 -26.83
C GLY A 9 48.86 33.63 -28.18
N PRO A 10 48.87 32.53 -28.99
CA PRO A 10 48.36 31.13 -28.86
C PRO A 10 49.29 29.96 -29.38
N SER A 11 48.84 28.68 -29.23
CA SER A 11 49.10 27.46 -30.08
C SER A 11 50.51 26.78 -30.09
N PRO A 12 50.76 25.55 -30.66
CA PRO A 12 49.86 24.57 -31.32
C PRO A 12 50.13 23.03 -31.13
N ARG A 13 49.10 22.23 -31.52
CA ARG A 13 49.10 20.94 -32.29
C ARG A 13 49.59 19.59 -31.71
N GLY A 14 48.65 18.64 -31.73
CA GLY A 14 48.86 17.20 -31.98
C GLY A 14 47.52 16.47 -32.19
N ARG A 15 47.13 16.25 -33.46
CA ARG A 15 45.92 15.55 -33.93
C ARG A 15 46.00 14.03 -33.72
N GLY A 16 44.83 13.40 -33.61
CA GLY A 16 44.59 11.99 -33.93
C GLY A 16 43.08 11.71 -33.97
N ASP A 17 42.49 11.85 -35.14
CA ASP A 17 41.09 11.52 -35.48
C ASP A 17 40.87 10.00 -35.56
N GLY A 18 39.63 9.55 -35.30
CA GLY A 18 39.16 8.19 -35.58
C GLY A 18 37.73 7.92 -35.08
N GLU A 19 36.73 8.46 -35.78
CA GLU A 19 35.33 7.97 -35.94
C GLU A 19 35.34 6.51 -36.50
N ASP A 20 34.33 5.64 -36.45
CA ASP A 20 32.98 5.49 -35.87
C ASP A 20 32.59 4.01 -36.10
N ALA A 21 31.75 3.41 -35.24
CA ALA A 21 30.61 2.53 -35.61
C ALA A 21 30.07 1.71 -34.40
N GLU A 22 28.75 1.82 -34.24
CA GLU A 22 27.77 1.05 -33.44
C GLU A 22 28.00 -0.49 -33.44
N SER A 23 27.57 -1.31 -32.47
CA SER A 23 26.29 -1.39 -31.76
C SER A 23 26.39 -2.33 -30.51
N PRO A 24 25.32 -2.46 -29.68
CA PRO A 24 25.37 -2.80 -28.26
C PRO A 24 24.81 -4.19 -27.89
N GLU A 25 25.37 -4.86 -26.89
CA GLU A 25 24.78 -5.94 -26.05
C GLU A 25 25.68 -6.00 -24.78
N GLU A 26 25.26 -6.22 -23.53
CA GLU A 26 24.06 -6.80 -22.96
C GLU A 26 24.12 -6.60 -21.42
N GLY A 27 22.97 -6.34 -20.80
CA GLY A 27 22.60 -6.90 -19.49
C GLY A 27 23.42 -6.55 -18.25
N MET A 28 23.08 -5.44 -17.58
CA MET A 28 23.02 -5.44 -16.12
C MET A 28 21.64 -4.97 -15.70
N ALA A 29 20.75 -5.95 -15.51
CA ALA A 29 19.51 -5.76 -14.78
C ALA A 29 19.86 -5.38 -13.35
N GLU A 30 19.53 -4.17 -12.94
CA GLU A 30 19.40 -3.86 -11.52
C GLU A 30 18.16 -4.59 -11.02
N THR A 31 18.39 -5.69 -10.30
CA THR A 31 17.37 -6.40 -9.53
C THR A 31 16.76 -5.46 -8.49
N PRO A 32 15.44 -5.33 -8.40
CA PRO A 32 14.84 -4.75 -7.19
C PRO A 32 15.14 -5.70 -6.02
N ARG A 33 15.50 -5.13 -4.87
CA ARG A 33 15.62 -5.88 -3.62
C ARG A 33 14.23 -6.35 -3.24
N ASP A 34 14.02 -7.64 -3.41
CA ASP A 34 12.82 -8.37 -3.05
C ASP A 34 12.93 -8.72 -1.56
N ASP A 35 12.58 -7.76 -0.69
CA ASP A 35 12.36 -7.98 0.75
C ASP A 35 10.85 -8.00 1.02
N GLN A 36 10.09 -8.69 0.16
CA GLN A 36 8.65 -8.82 0.25
C GLN A 36 8.29 -10.18 0.84
N GLU A 37 8.63 -10.39 2.11
CA GLU A 37 8.00 -11.46 2.91
C GLU A 37 6.59 -10.98 3.25
N GLN A 38 5.64 -11.47 2.44
CA GLN A 38 4.22 -11.13 2.51
C GLN A 38 3.50 -11.96 3.57
N PHE A 39 2.47 -11.32 4.11
CA PHE A 39 1.68 -11.71 5.26
C PHE A 39 0.74 -12.87 4.91
N GLU A 40 1.16 -14.13 5.08
CA GLU A 40 0.25 -15.27 4.91
C GLU A 40 -0.67 -15.41 6.12
N CYS A 41 -1.82 -14.74 6.04
CA CYS A 41 -2.87 -14.75 7.06
C CYS A 41 -3.59 -16.10 7.23
N GLN A 42 -3.36 -17.05 6.32
CA GLN A 42 -4.09 -18.32 6.25
C GLN A 42 -3.57 -19.35 7.28
N GLU A 43 -2.25 -19.41 7.53
CA GLU A 43 -1.64 -20.48 8.33
C GLU A 43 -2.07 -20.44 9.82
N LEU A 44 -2.33 -19.25 10.37
CA LEU A 44 -2.74 -19.10 11.78
C LEU A 44 -4.14 -19.65 12.09
N LEU A 45 -5.01 -19.74 11.08
CA LEU A 45 -6.34 -20.34 11.21
C LEU A 45 -6.32 -21.86 11.05
N GLU A 46 -5.39 -22.40 10.26
CA GLU A 46 -5.24 -23.85 10.07
C GLU A 46 -4.66 -24.57 11.31
N TRP A 47 -3.91 -23.85 12.16
CA TRP A 47 -3.30 -24.40 13.37
C TRP A 47 -4.31 -24.95 14.41
N GLN A 48 -5.57 -24.48 14.39
CA GLN A 48 -6.59 -24.96 15.34
C GLN A 48 -7.04 -26.41 15.12
N VAL A 49 -6.71 -27.04 13.98
CA VAL A 49 -7.31 -28.32 13.58
C VAL A 49 -6.45 -29.56 13.94
N GLN A 50 -5.17 -29.43 14.32
CA GLN A 50 -4.26 -30.59 14.21
C GLN A 50 -3.74 -31.28 15.49
N MET A 51 -3.87 -30.76 16.72
CA MET A 51 -3.14 -31.38 17.84
C MET A 51 -4.00 -32.22 18.78
N GLY A 52 -3.95 -33.54 18.57
CA GLY A 52 -4.40 -34.57 19.50
C GLY A 52 -3.24 -35.26 20.23
N VAL A 53 -3.32 -35.22 21.57
CA VAL A 53 -2.74 -36.08 22.64
C VAL A 53 -1.21 -36.04 22.89
N PRO A 54 -0.74 -35.93 24.17
CA PRO A 54 0.63 -35.56 24.51
C PRO A 54 1.51 -36.75 24.93
N GLU A 55 2.82 -36.63 24.77
CA GLU A 55 3.80 -37.48 25.47
C GLU A 55 4.88 -36.66 26.20
N GLU A 56 4.94 -36.95 27.50
CA GLU A 56 6.02 -36.83 28.49
C GLU A 56 6.52 -35.45 28.93
N GLU A 57 6.02 -35.06 30.12
CA GLU A 57 6.43 -33.94 30.96
C GLU A 57 7.84 -34.16 31.54
N GLU A 58 8.79 -33.32 31.13
CA GLU A 58 9.81 -32.83 32.06
C GLU A 58 9.29 -31.56 32.75
N ASP A 59 9.75 -31.29 33.97
CA ASP A 59 9.42 -30.20 34.90
C ASP A 59 9.71 -28.78 34.33
N SER A 60 9.08 -28.45 33.20
CA SER A 60 9.19 -27.21 32.43
C SER A 60 7.88 -26.41 32.42
N GLY A 61 6.82 -26.95 33.03
CA GLY A 61 5.50 -26.35 33.17
C GLY A 61 5.48 -24.89 33.65
N PRO A 62 6.16 -24.51 34.75
CA PRO A 62 6.09 -23.13 35.24
C PRO A 62 6.85 -22.13 34.36
N VAL A 63 7.89 -22.56 33.65
CA VAL A 63 8.67 -21.69 32.75
C VAL A 63 7.87 -21.45 31.46
N ALA A 64 7.31 -22.50 30.87
CA ALA A 64 6.47 -22.39 29.68
C ALA A 64 5.20 -21.55 29.95
N GLU A 65 4.59 -21.70 31.13
CA GLU A 65 3.46 -20.86 31.54
C GLU A 65 3.87 -19.38 31.69
N ALA A 66 5.01 -19.11 32.32
CA ALA A 66 5.55 -17.76 32.43
C ALA A 66 5.87 -17.14 31.06
N GLU A 67 6.42 -17.92 30.13
CA GLU A 67 6.67 -17.50 28.75
C GLU A 67 5.38 -17.16 28.00
N ALA A 68 4.33 -17.97 28.13
CA ALA A 68 3.02 -17.70 27.54
C ALA A 68 2.40 -16.41 28.09
N VAL A 69 2.49 -16.18 29.41
CA VAL A 69 2.03 -14.94 30.05
C VAL A 69 2.84 -13.74 29.55
N ALA A 70 4.16 -13.85 29.49
CA ALA A 70 5.04 -12.80 29.00
C ALA A 70 4.76 -12.48 27.52
N ALA A 71 4.53 -13.49 26.68
CA ALA A 71 4.19 -13.32 25.27
C ALA A 71 2.85 -12.58 25.09
N GLY A 72 1.85 -12.88 25.94
CA GLY A 72 0.61 -12.11 26.01
C GLY A 72 0.84 -10.63 26.33
N TRP A 73 1.63 -10.34 27.36
CA TRP A 73 1.97 -8.94 27.71
C TRP A 73 2.76 -8.22 26.62
N MET A 74 3.68 -8.92 25.95
CA MET A 74 4.44 -8.38 24.82
C MET A 74 3.51 -8.06 23.64
N LEU A 75 2.56 -8.94 23.32
CA LEU A 75 1.57 -8.70 22.27
C LEU A 75 0.73 -7.44 22.56
N ASP A 76 0.20 -7.30 23.79
CA ASP A 76 -0.58 -6.12 24.17
C ASP A 76 0.25 -4.83 24.11
N PHE A 77 1.50 -4.89 24.59
CA PHE A 77 2.43 -3.76 24.53
C PHE A 77 2.74 -3.35 23.09
N LEU A 78 2.98 -4.32 22.20
CA LEU A 78 3.28 -4.07 20.80
C LEU A 78 2.05 -3.54 20.07
N CYS A 79 0.85 -4.08 20.31
CA CYS A 79 -0.39 -3.55 19.77
C CYS A 79 -0.61 -2.09 20.18
N LEU A 80 -0.43 -1.76 21.47
CA LEU A 80 -0.51 -0.38 21.94
C LEU A 80 0.51 0.54 21.26
N SER A 81 1.74 0.06 21.09
CA SER A 81 2.82 0.81 20.43
C SER A 81 2.52 1.04 18.94
N LEU A 82 1.97 0.03 18.28
CA LEU A 82 1.56 0.06 16.87
C LEU A 82 0.44 1.07 16.66
N CYS A 83 -0.62 1.02 17.49
CA CYS A 83 -1.72 1.99 17.49
C CYS A 83 -1.22 3.43 17.67
N ARG A 84 -0.26 3.65 18.58
CA ARG A 84 0.33 4.99 18.80
C ARG A 84 1.15 5.45 17.61
N ALA A 85 2.01 4.59 17.07
CA ALA A 85 2.82 4.92 15.90
C ALA A 85 1.94 5.25 14.68
N PHE A 86 0.86 4.48 14.48
CA PHE A 86 -0.15 4.72 13.43
C PHE A 86 -0.82 6.08 13.61
N ARG A 87 -1.40 6.33 14.79
CA ARG A 87 -2.07 7.59 15.12
C ARG A 87 -1.16 8.81 14.95
N ASP A 88 0.11 8.67 15.35
CA ASP A 88 1.09 9.75 15.30
C ASP A 88 1.77 9.89 13.92
N GLY A 89 1.43 9.04 12.93
CA GLY A 89 2.02 9.06 11.59
C GLY A 89 3.51 8.69 11.54
N ARG A 90 4.01 7.92 12.52
CA ARG A 90 5.43 7.54 12.64
C ARG A 90 5.71 6.25 11.88
N SER A 91 5.87 6.33 10.56
CA SER A 91 5.98 5.15 9.68
C SER A 91 7.12 4.19 10.03
N GLU A 92 8.31 4.69 10.37
CA GLU A 92 9.44 3.83 10.74
C GLU A 92 9.22 3.10 12.07
N ASP A 93 8.66 3.78 13.07
CA ASP A 93 8.32 3.17 14.36
C ASP A 93 7.19 2.15 14.18
N PHE A 94 6.21 2.47 13.32
CA PHE A 94 5.12 1.57 12.96
C PHE A 94 5.65 0.28 12.33
N ARG A 95 6.55 0.40 11.34
CA ARG A 95 7.17 -0.75 10.66
C ARG A 95 7.95 -1.64 11.63
N ARG A 96 8.84 -1.06 12.45
CA ARG A 96 9.61 -1.85 13.45
C ARG A 96 8.71 -2.53 14.47
N THR A 97 7.65 -1.84 14.91
CA THR A 97 6.69 -2.40 15.87
C THR A 97 5.87 -3.51 15.24
N ARG A 98 5.48 -3.38 13.97
CA ARG A 98 4.83 -4.43 13.19
C ARG A 98 5.70 -5.67 13.13
N ASP A 99 6.95 -5.53 12.69
CA ASP A 99 7.89 -6.67 12.53
C ASP A 99 8.10 -7.39 13.88
N SER A 100 8.14 -6.63 14.98
CA SER A 100 8.23 -7.19 16.33
C SER A 100 6.94 -7.91 16.76
N ALA A 101 5.78 -7.33 16.44
CA ALA A 101 4.48 -7.93 16.76
C ALA A 101 4.29 -9.25 16.00
N GLU A 102 4.66 -9.29 14.72
CA GLU A 102 4.64 -10.47 13.87
C GLU A 102 5.49 -11.60 14.45
N ALA A 103 6.74 -11.31 14.83
CA ALA A 103 7.61 -12.30 15.47
C ALA A 103 7.01 -12.86 16.77
N ILE A 104 6.38 -12.02 17.60
CA ILE A 104 5.69 -12.48 18.81
C ILE A 104 4.49 -13.36 18.45
N ILE A 105 3.69 -12.96 17.47
CA ILE A 105 2.49 -13.70 17.05
C ILE A 105 2.85 -15.10 16.55
N HIS A 106 3.89 -15.23 15.71
CA HIS A 106 4.39 -16.53 15.24
C HIS A 106 4.97 -17.39 16.36
N GLY A 107 5.46 -16.78 17.44
CA GLY A 107 5.96 -17.48 18.61
C GLY A 107 4.89 -17.98 19.58
N LEU A 108 3.60 -17.63 19.39
CA LEU A 108 2.52 -18.05 20.28
C LEU A 108 2.12 -19.51 20.00
N SER A 109 2.21 -20.36 21.03
CA SER A 109 1.80 -21.77 20.95
C SER A 109 0.28 -21.96 21.09
N SER A 110 -0.42 -20.99 21.68
CA SER A 110 -1.87 -20.99 21.84
C SER A 110 -2.41 -19.55 21.84
N LEU A 111 -3.69 -19.41 21.46
CA LEU A 111 -4.37 -18.12 21.38
C LEU A 111 -5.65 -18.12 22.20
N THR A 112 -5.76 -17.15 23.09
CA THR A 112 -7.05 -16.79 23.70
C THR A 112 -7.88 -15.93 22.73
N ALA A 113 -9.20 -15.89 22.92
CA ALA A 113 -10.08 -15.00 22.14
C ALA A 113 -9.67 -13.51 22.24
N TYR A 114 -9.13 -13.11 23.40
CA TYR A 114 -8.59 -11.77 23.60
C TYR A 114 -7.34 -11.51 22.76
N GLN A 115 -6.36 -12.42 22.78
CA GLN A 115 -5.16 -12.30 21.95
C GLN A 115 -5.49 -12.33 20.45
N LEU A 116 -6.44 -13.17 20.04
CA LEU A 116 -6.91 -13.21 18.66
C LEU A 116 -7.51 -11.85 18.23
N ARG A 117 -8.31 -11.21 19.09
CA ARG A 117 -8.81 -9.86 18.84
C ARG A 117 -7.67 -8.84 18.72
N THR A 118 -6.67 -8.93 19.59
CA THR A 118 -5.46 -8.07 19.53
C THR A 118 -4.70 -8.26 18.22
N ILE A 119 -4.57 -9.49 17.74
CA ILE A 119 -3.97 -9.82 16.44
C ILE A 119 -4.78 -9.18 15.31
N TYR A 120 -6.10 -9.33 15.30
CA TYR A 120 -6.94 -8.70 14.26
C TYR A 120 -6.81 -7.17 14.23
N ILE A 121 -6.65 -6.51 15.38
CA ILE A 121 -6.39 -5.06 15.42
C ILE A 121 -5.05 -4.72 14.72
N CYS A 122 -3.98 -5.45 15.03
CA CYS A 122 -2.68 -5.25 14.37
C CYS A 122 -2.76 -5.49 12.86
N GLN A 123 -3.44 -6.57 12.46
CA GLN A 123 -3.66 -6.94 11.07
C GLN A 123 -4.46 -5.88 10.30
N PHE A 124 -5.53 -5.35 10.91
CA PHE A 124 -6.31 -4.28 10.33
C PHE A 124 -5.46 -3.03 10.11
N LEU A 125 -4.72 -2.58 11.12
CA LEU A 125 -3.91 -1.36 11.01
C LEU A 125 -2.80 -1.46 9.97
N THR A 126 -2.17 -2.63 9.84
CA THR A 126 -1.10 -2.85 8.84
C THR A 126 -1.64 -2.78 7.41
N ARG A 127 -2.82 -3.36 7.16
CA ARG A 127 -3.51 -3.27 5.87
C ARG A 127 -3.98 -1.85 5.54
N ILE A 128 -4.53 -1.14 6.52
CA ILE A 128 -4.90 0.28 6.35
C ILE A 128 -3.67 1.14 6.04
N ALA A 129 -2.55 0.93 6.75
CA ALA A 129 -1.30 1.65 6.48
C ALA A 129 -0.74 1.38 5.07
N ALA A 130 -0.93 0.17 4.54
CA ALA A 130 -0.57 -0.23 3.20
C ALA A 130 -1.64 0.12 2.14
N GLY A 131 -2.74 0.76 2.51
CA GLY A 131 -3.94 0.89 1.66
C GLY A 131 -3.76 1.56 0.31
N LYS A 132 -2.66 2.28 0.09
CA LYS A 132 -2.30 2.90 -1.20
C LYS A 132 -1.34 2.08 -2.06
N SER A 133 -0.74 1.04 -1.49
CA SER A 133 0.26 0.19 -2.15
C SER A 133 -0.47 -1.01 -2.75
N LEU A 134 -1.03 -0.85 -3.96
CA LEU A 134 -1.84 -1.89 -4.61
C LEU A 134 -1.03 -3.14 -4.98
N ASP A 135 0.30 -3.05 -4.96
CA ASP A 135 1.26 -4.13 -5.13
C ASP A 135 1.52 -4.93 -3.83
N ALA A 136 1.02 -4.47 -2.69
CA ALA A 136 1.15 -5.20 -1.43
C ALA A 136 0.10 -6.30 -1.34
N GLN A 137 0.56 -7.55 -1.23
CA GLN A 137 -0.30 -8.71 -1.08
C GLN A 137 -0.38 -9.17 0.38
N PHE A 138 -1.60 -9.36 0.87
CA PHE A 138 -1.91 -9.82 2.23
C PHE A 138 -2.71 -11.13 2.26
N GLU A 139 -3.18 -11.57 1.10
CA GLU A 139 -4.07 -12.72 0.95
C GLU A 139 -3.53 -13.63 -0.15
N THR A 140 -3.92 -14.90 -0.10
CA THR A 140 -3.52 -15.89 -1.10
C THR A 140 -4.09 -15.59 -2.49
N ASP A 141 -5.27 -14.95 -2.54
CA ASP A 141 -5.82 -14.40 -3.78
C ASP A 141 -5.17 -13.03 -4.07
N GLU A 142 -4.25 -13.03 -5.04
CA GLU A 142 -3.50 -11.85 -5.52
C GLU A 142 -4.39 -10.69 -5.98
N ARG A 143 -5.68 -10.95 -6.28
CA ARG A 143 -6.62 -9.91 -6.73
C ARG A 143 -7.15 -9.05 -5.58
N ILE A 144 -6.97 -9.51 -4.35
CA ILE A 144 -7.50 -8.83 -3.16
C ILE A 144 -6.55 -7.72 -2.76
N THR A 145 -7.02 -6.48 -2.89
CA THR A 145 -6.25 -5.29 -2.49
C THR A 145 -6.07 -5.23 -0.97
N PRO A 146 -5.07 -4.46 -0.47
CA PRO A 146 -4.89 -4.27 0.97
C PRO A 146 -6.15 -3.78 1.70
N LEU A 147 -6.95 -2.92 1.08
CA LEU A 147 -8.17 -2.37 1.69
C LEU A 147 -9.34 -3.36 1.68
N GLU A 148 -9.46 -4.22 0.67
CA GLU A 148 -10.40 -5.35 0.70
C GLU A 148 -10.02 -6.35 1.80
N SER A 149 -8.73 -6.65 1.91
CA SER A 149 -8.18 -7.46 2.99
C SER A 149 -8.46 -6.83 4.37
N ALA A 150 -8.38 -5.49 4.50
CA ALA A 150 -8.76 -4.80 5.72
C ALA A 150 -10.25 -4.99 6.08
N LEU A 151 -11.15 -4.99 5.09
CA LEU A 151 -12.58 -5.24 5.32
C LEU A 151 -12.86 -6.65 5.84
N MET A 152 -12.17 -7.65 5.32
CA MET A 152 -12.30 -9.03 5.79
C MET A 152 -11.90 -9.17 7.27
N ILE A 153 -10.80 -8.52 7.67
CA ILE A 153 -10.37 -8.48 9.07
C ILE A 153 -11.33 -7.66 9.93
N TRP A 154 -11.82 -6.52 9.43
CA TRP A 154 -12.72 -5.63 10.17
C TRP A 154 -14.00 -6.36 10.61
N GLY A 155 -14.60 -7.15 9.72
CA GLY A 155 -15.77 -7.98 10.03
C GLY A 155 -15.51 -9.07 11.08
N SER A 156 -14.24 -9.35 11.41
CA SER A 156 -13.83 -10.37 12.39
C SER A 156 -13.50 -9.80 13.78
N ILE A 157 -13.34 -8.48 13.93
CA ILE A 157 -12.90 -7.83 15.20
C ILE A 157 -14.03 -7.73 16.23
N GLU A 158 -15.24 -7.36 15.81
CA GLU A 158 -16.35 -7.04 16.71
C GLU A 158 -17.66 -7.64 16.16
N LYS A 159 -18.41 -8.33 17.01
CA LYS A 159 -19.73 -8.90 16.63
C LYS A 159 -20.89 -7.93 16.84
N GLU A 160 -20.68 -6.90 17.65
CA GLU A 160 -21.66 -5.85 17.89
C GLU A 160 -21.32 -4.68 16.97
N HIS A 161 -22.09 -4.56 15.87
CA HIS A 161 -21.94 -3.45 14.93
C HIS A 161 -22.56 -2.20 15.54
N ASP A 162 -21.72 -1.41 16.20
CA ASP A 162 -22.10 -0.05 16.57
C ASP A 162 -21.96 0.90 15.37
N LYS A 163 -22.40 2.14 15.56
CA LYS A 163 -22.35 3.15 14.52
C LYS A 163 -20.93 3.42 14.01
N LEU A 164 -19.92 3.33 14.88
CA LEU A 164 -18.52 3.55 14.50
C LEU A 164 -18.02 2.42 13.62
N HIS A 165 -18.41 1.18 13.92
CA HIS A 165 -18.10 0.02 13.11
C HIS A 165 -18.61 0.16 11.68
N GLU A 166 -19.89 0.53 11.52
CA GLU A 166 -20.50 0.76 10.20
C GLU A 166 -19.85 1.95 9.46
N GLU A 167 -19.50 3.02 10.17
CA GLU A 167 -18.85 4.20 9.58
C GLU A 167 -17.45 3.86 9.05
N ILE A 168 -16.64 3.15 9.84
CA ILE A 168 -15.31 2.70 9.41
C ILE A 168 -15.43 1.74 8.23
N GLU A 169 -16.34 0.78 8.28
CA GLU A 169 -16.57 -0.17 7.18
C GLU A 169 -16.89 0.56 5.87
N ASN A 170 -17.84 1.49 5.90
CA ASN A 170 -18.22 2.26 4.72
C ASN A 170 -17.09 3.12 4.17
N LEU A 171 -16.30 3.76 5.04
CA LEU A 171 -15.14 4.55 4.63
C LEU A 171 -14.07 3.68 3.95
N VAL A 172 -13.80 2.49 4.49
CA VAL A 172 -12.83 1.56 3.89
C VAL A 172 -13.34 1.05 2.53
N LYS A 173 -14.64 0.73 2.40
CA LYS A 173 -15.26 0.35 1.11
C LYS A 173 -15.09 1.43 0.05
N ILE A 174 -15.38 2.68 0.39
CA ILE A 174 -15.23 3.82 -0.53
C ILE A 174 -13.75 3.99 -0.92
N GLN A 175 -12.85 3.93 0.07
CA GLN A 175 -11.43 4.15 -0.17
C GLN A 175 -10.79 3.03 -1.00
N ALA A 176 -11.23 1.77 -0.85
CA ALA A 176 -10.75 0.65 -1.66
C ALA A 176 -10.91 0.92 -3.17
N ILE A 177 -12.06 1.48 -3.55
CA ILE A 177 -12.34 1.84 -4.95
C ILE A 177 -11.60 3.13 -5.32
N ALA A 178 -11.61 4.13 -4.45
CA ALA A 178 -10.99 5.43 -4.72
C ALA A 178 -9.48 5.32 -4.97
N VAL A 179 -8.74 4.48 -4.23
CA VAL A 179 -7.29 4.26 -4.47
C VAL A 179 -7.03 3.67 -5.85
N CYS A 180 -7.83 2.69 -6.28
CA CYS A 180 -7.72 2.11 -7.62
C CYS A 180 -7.94 3.18 -8.70
N MET A 181 -8.94 4.06 -8.50
CA MET A 181 -9.21 5.17 -9.41
C MET A 181 -8.10 6.24 -9.40
N GLU A 182 -7.56 6.60 -8.24
CA GLU A 182 -6.44 7.54 -8.10
C GLU A 182 -5.19 7.06 -8.85
N ASN A 183 -4.97 5.75 -8.90
CA ASN A 183 -3.88 5.12 -9.65
C ASN A 183 -4.17 4.95 -11.16
N GLY A 184 -5.36 5.32 -11.63
CA GLY A 184 -5.79 5.14 -13.03
C GLY A 184 -6.22 3.71 -13.38
N ASN A 185 -6.32 2.82 -12.39
CA ASN A 185 -6.68 1.42 -12.56
C ASN A 185 -8.21 1.23 -12.56
N PHE A 186 -8.91 1.78 -13.56
CA PHE A 186 -10.38 1.76 -13.60
C PHE A 186 -10.99 0.36 -13.65
N LYS A 187 -10.33 -0.57 -14.36
CA LYS A 187 -10.77 -1.97 -14.43
C LYS A 187 -10.71 -2.65 -13.07
N GLU A 188 -9.61 -2.44 -12.34
CA GLU A 188 -9.45 -2.95 -10.98
C GLU A 188 -10.48 -2.33 -10.04
N ALA A 189 -10.74 -1.02 -10.16
CA ALA A 189 -11.77 -0.33 -9.39
C ALA A 189 -13.18 -0.91 -9.60
N GLU A 190 -13.52 -1.30 -10.83
CA GLU A 190 -14.77 -2.00 -11.16
C GLU A 190 -14.81 -3.39 -10.53
N GLU A 191 -13.74 -4.18 -10.66
CA GLU A 191 -13.66 -5.52 -10.07
C GLU A 191 -13.73 -5.49 -8.53
N VAL A 192 -13.08 -4.53 -7.88
CA VAL A 192 -13.15 -4.28 -6.43
C VAL A 192 -14.57 -3.90 -6.02
N PHE A 193 -15.23 -3.03 -6.79
CA PHE A 193 -16.62 -2.64 -6.53
C PHE A 193 -17.55 -3.85 -6.55
N GLU A 194 -17.45 -4.70 -7.58
CA GLU A 194 -18.29 -5.90 -7.70
C GLU A 194 -18.05 -6.87 -6.53
N ARG A 195 -16.79 -7.08 -6.10
CA ARG A 195 -16.49 -7.95 -4.95
C ARG A 195 -17.02 -7.41 -3.61
N ILE A 196 -16.90 -6.10 -3.38
CA ILE A 196 -17.34 -5.47 -2.13
C ILE A 196 -18.88 -5.38 -2.04
N PHE A 197 -19.56 -5.18 -3.17
CA PHE A 197 -20.99 -4.87 -3.24
C PHE A 197 -21.85 -5.97 -3.87
N ASP A 198 -21.37 -7.22 -3.92
CA ASP A 198 -22.09 -8.37 -4.51
C ASP A 198 -23.43 -8.73 -3.81
N ASP A 199 -23.86 -7.97 -2.79
CA ASP A 199 -25.20 -8.10 -2.19
C ASP A 199 -26.26 -7.25 -2.92
N PRO A 200 -27.19 -7.87 -3.68
CA PRO A 200 -28.25 -7.18 -4.39
C PRO A 200 -29.27 -6.44 -3.50
N ASN A 201 -29.27 -6.61 -2.17
CA ASN A 201 -30.19 -5.91 -1.26
C ASN A 201 -29.66 -4.58 -0.71
N SER A 202 -28.41 -4.20 -0.97
CA SER A 202 -27.77 -2.96 -0.49
C SER A 202 -28.11 -1.73 -1.35
N TYR A 203 -29.36 -1.60 -1.81
CA TYR A 203 -29.71 -0.69 -2.90
C TYR A 203 -29.45 0.80 -2.60
N GLU A 204 -29.53 1.25 -1.35
CA GLU A 204 -29.34 2.67 -1.00
C GLU A 204 -27.86 3.08 -0.93
N VAL A 205 -27.01 2.22 -0.36
CA VAL A 205 -25.56 2.46 -0.25
C VAL A 205 -24.90 2.33 -1.61
N VAL A 206 -25.31 1.33 -2.39
CA VAL A 206 -24.85 1.12 -3.76
C VAL A 206 -25.18 2.33 -4.63
N VAL A 207 -26.40 2.89 -4.58
CA VAL A 207 -26.76 4.06 -5.41
C VAL A 207 -25.98 5.32 -5.00
N TYR A 208 -25.79 5.58 -3.71
CA TYR A 208 -25.06 6.76 -3.25
C TYR A 208 -23.57 6.70 -3.61
N ILE A 209 -22.93 5.54 -3.40
CA ILE A 209 -21.52 5.30 -3.74
C ILE A 209 -21.33 5.30 -5.26
N LYS A 210 -22.26 4.70 -6.01
CA LYS A 210 -22.24 4.69 -7.47
C LYS A 210 -22.42 6.10 -8.04
N ILE A 211 -23.29 6.94 -7.48
CA ILE A 211 -23.40 8.37 -7.86
C ILE A 211 -22.10 9.11 -7.57
N ARG A 212 -21.48 8.90 -6.40
CA ARG A 212 -20.23 9.60 -6.05
C ARG A 212 -19.01 9.16 -6.86
N ILE A 213 -18.93 7.88 -7.20
CA ILE A 213 -17.89 7.34 -8.09
C ILE A 213 -18.14 7.84 -9.52
N LEU A 214 -19.38 7.82 -10.00
CA LEU A 214 -19.74 8.38 -11.31
C LEU A 214 -19.44 9.88 -11.38
N GLU A 215 -19.68 10.65 -10.32
CA GLU A 215 -19.25 12.06 -10.26
C GLU A 215 -17.72 12.18 -10.36
N LEU A 216 -16.93 11.35 -9.67
CA LEU A 216 -15.46 11.37 -9.80
C LEU A 216 -14.99 11.00 -11.20
N LEU A 217 -15.59 9.97 -11.82
CA LEU A 217 -15.31 9.54 -13.19
C LEU A 217 -15.60 10.66 -14.19
N ILE A 218 -16.78 11.28 -14.07
CA ILE A 218 -17.21 12.40 -14.92
C ILE A 218 -16.26 13.60 -14.73
N TRP A 219 -15.89 13.93 -13.50
CA TRP A 219 -14.95 15.01 -13.22
C TRP A 219 -13.55 14.74 -13.78
N SER A 220 -13.06 13.49 -13.72
CA SER A 220 -11.78 13.10 -14.29
C SER A 220 -11.77 13.21 -15.82
N GLU A 221 -12.77 12.63 -16.50
CA GLU A 221 -12.88 12.70 -17.97
C GLU A 221 -13.08 14.13 -18.47
N LEU A 222 -13.88 14.96 -17.78
CA LEU A 222 -14.04 16.37 -18.13
C LEU A 222 -12.73 17.15 -17.91
N ASN A 223 -12.00 16.88 -16.84
CA ASN A 223 -10.74 17.57 -16.56
C ASN A 223 -9.66 17.21 -17.60
N GLU A 224 -9.57 15.95 -18.02
CA GLU A 224 -8.65 15.52 -19.07
C GLU A 224 -8.98 16.16 -20.42
N ARG A 225 -10.27 16.20 -20.80
CA ARG A 225 -10.73 16.88 -22.02
C ARG A 225 -10.49 18.39 -22.00
N ILE A 226 -10.70 19.04 -20.85
CA ILE A 226 -10.41 20.48 -20.69
C ILE A 226 -8.91 20.75 -20.86
N LEU A 227 -8.05 19.93 -20.26
CA LEU A 227 -6.60 20.06 -20.40
C LEU A 227 -6.13 19.80 -21.83
N GLU A 228 -6.78 18.90 -22.56
CA GLU A 228 -6.47 18.59 -23.95
C GLU A 228 -6.93 19.71 -24.90
N GLU A 229 -8.12 20.27 -24.70
CA GLU A 229 -8.58 21.47 -25.42
C GLU A 229 -7.70 22.70 -25.17
N GLU A 230 -7.22 22.91 -23.93
CA GLU A 230 -6.30 24.00 -23.62
C GLU A 230 -4.92 23.80 -24.27
N ARG A 231 -4.43 22.55 -24.32
CA ARG A 231 -3.17 22.19 -25.01
C ARG A 231 -3.25 22.43 -26.51
N ASP A 232 -4.36 22.02 -27.14
CA ASP A 232 -4.61 22.24 -28.55
C ASP A 232 -4.80 23.73 -28.88
N ALA A 233 -5.47 24.48 -28.01
CA ALA A 233 -5.61 25.92 -28.16
C ALA A 233 -4.26 26.67 -28.03
N LEU A 234 -3.36 26.21 -27.15
CA LEU A 234 -2.01 26.75 -27.03
C LEU A 234 -1.16 26.41 -28.27
N SER A 235 -1.24 25.18 -28.75
CA SER A 235 -0.58 24.71 -29.98
C SER A 235 -1.02 25.56 -31.18
N PHE A 236 -2.32 25.78 -31.37
CA PHE A 236 -2.85 26.63 -32.44
C PHE A 236 -2.39 28.09 -32.35
N LYS A 237 -2.29 28.66 -31.14
CA LYS A 237 -1.75 30.02 -30.95
C LYS A 237 -0.26 30.10 -31.29
N GLN A 238 0.50 29.06 -30.99
CA GLN A 238 1.92 28.98 -31.31
C GLN A 238 2.14 28.92 -32.84
N TYR A 239 1.40 28.06 -33.54
CA TYR A 239 1.43 27.97 -35.01
C TYR A 239 1.00 29.28 -35.69
N ARG A 240 0.00 29.98 -35.15
CA ARG A 240 -0.48 31.26 -35.71
C ARG A 240 0.49 32.42 -35.47
N THR A 241 1.28 32.37 -34.40
CA THR A 241 2.34 33.36 -34.12
C THR A 241 3.52 33.17 -35.06
N VAL A 242 3.89 31.92 -35.37
CA VAL A 242 4.95 31.61 -36.35
C VAL A 242 4.54 32.02 -37.78
N LEU A 243 3.28 31.78 -38.17
CA LEU A 243 2.75 32.20 -39.48
C LEU A 243 2.53 33.72 -39.64
N SER A 244 2.55 34.49 -38.54
CA SER A 244 2.39 35.95 -38.58
C SER A 244 3.72 36.72 -38.65
N ILE A 245 4.86 36.01 -38.74
CA ILE A 245 6.20 36.62 -38.79
C ILE A 245 6.81 36.63 -40.21
N ASP A 246 6.20 35.96 -41.20
CA ASP A 246 6.67 35.92 -42.60
C ASP A 246 5.81 36.75 -43.58
N ILE A 247 5.50 38.02 -43.25
CA ILE A 247 5.01 39.04 -44.21
C ILE A 247 5.78 40.35 -44.05
#